data_AF-A0A7C5B9T0-F1
#
_entry.id   AF-A0A7C5B9T0-F1
#
_cell.length_a   1.000
_cell.length_b   1.000
_cell.length_c   1.000
_cell.angle_alpha   90.00
_cell.angle_beta   90.00
_cell.angle_gamma   90.00
#
_symmetry.space_group_name_H-M   'P 1'
#
loop_
_entity.id
_entity.type
_entity.pdbx_description
1 polymer ?
#
loop_
_entity_poly.entity_id
_entity_poly.type
_entity_poly.pdbx_seq_one_letter_code
_entity_poly.pdbx_strand_id
1 'polypeptide(L)'
;MVNRSLVQAIVKAGEDLGVEVEEFRNKGAGEVDVIWRMNLHPGLPNLNVGFYAISEEDQIDIPDLTDLIGRGALSALDRLVFVTDTEEEKEMINGLVEQFDNIGGRLKLDKFVTVLSENELLTEPGARAERRARTMRGEQPAHRRPPRTVRLRQKPHGV
;
A
#
# COMPACT_ATOMS: atom_id res chain seq x y z
N MET A 1 -19.68 -3.83 -2.19
CA MET A 1 -20.57 -2.64 -2.29
C MET A 1 -19.68 -1.44 -1.93
N VAL A 2 -19.56 -0.38 -2.76
CA VAL A 2 -18.48 0.62 -2.52
C VAL A 2 -18.61 1.27 -1.14
N ASN A 3 -17.57 1.14 -0.31
CA ASN A 3 -17.53 1.74 1.02
C ASN A 3 -17.33 3.26 0.90
N ARG A 4 -18.44 4.00 0.94
CA ARG A 4 -18.44 5.46 0.79
C ARG A 4 -17.71 6.19 1.93
N SER A 5 -17.62 5.60 3.12
CA SER A 5 -16.89 6.21 4.24
C SER A 5 -15.40 6.27 3.93
N LEU A 6 -14.83 5.13 3.51
CA LEU A 6 -13.43 5.05 3.11
C LEU A 6 -13.13 5.93 1.89
N VAL A 7 -14.02 5.97 0.90
CA VAL A 7 -13.88 6.87 -0.26
C VAL A 7 -13.77 8.33 0.20
N GLN A 8 -14.63 8.77 1.11
CA GLN A 8 -14.57 10.13 1.66
C GLN A 8 -13.26 10.38 2.42
N ALA A 9 -12.77 9.41 3.19
CA ALA A 9 -11.48 9.50 3.88
C ALA A 9 -10.32 9.66 2.88
N ILE A 10 -10.35 8.91 1.77
CA ILE A 10 -9.36 9.01 0.68
C ILE A 10 -9.43 10.37 -0.02
N VAL A 11 -10.62 10.86 -0.36
CA VAL A 11 -10.79 12.16 -1.01
C VAL A 11 -10.24 13.27 -0.12
N LYS A 12 -10.65 13.29 1.14
CA LYS A 12 -10.20 14.28 2.11
C LYS A 12 -8.69 14.25 2.32
N ALA A 13 -8.09 13.06 2.45
CA ALA A 13 -6.64 12.92 2.58
C ALA A 13 -5.90 13.46 1.34
N GLY A 14 -6.45 13.29 0.13
CA GLY A 14 -5.90 13.87 -1.09
C GLY A 14 -6.01 15.40 -1.14
N GLU A 15 -7.18 15.94 -0.78
CA GLU A 15 -7.40 17.39 -0.70
C GLU A 15 -6.47 18.06 0.32
N ASP A 16 -6.30 17.45 1.49
CA ASP A 16 -5.38 17.92 2.54
C ASP A 16 -3.90 17.92 2.07
N LEU A 17 -3.55 17.03 1.14
CA LEU A 17 -2.23 16.98 0.50
C LEU A 17 -2.09 17.94 -0.70
N GLY A 18 -3.18 18.61 -1.11
CA GLY A 18 -3.20 19.49 -2.28
C GLY A 18 -3.02 18.78 -3.61
N VAL A 19 -3.39 17.49 -3.70
CA VAL A 19 -3.34 16.72 -4.95
C VAL A 19 -4.66 16.82 -5.70
N GLU A 20 -4.63 16.65 -7.02
CA GLU A 20 -5.84 16.60 -7.82
C GLU A 20 -6.53 15.24 -7.61
N VAL A 21 -7.77 15.26 -7.12
CA VAL A 21 -8.56 14.05 -6.80
C VAL A 21 -9.67 13.88 -7.82
N GLU A 22 -9.81 12.67 -8.36
CA GLU A 22 -10.88 12.29 -9.27
C GLU A 22 -11.61 11.07 -8.71
N GLU A 23 -12.91 11.19 -8.43
CA GLU A 23 -13.73 10.09 -7.91
C GLU A 23 -14.41 9.29 -9.04
N PHE A 24 -14.63 8.00 -8.81
CA PHE A 24 -15.44 7.07 -9.62
C PHE A 24 -15.13 7.14 -11.12
N ARG A 25 -13.85 7.01 -11.47
CA ARG A 25 -13.41 7.17 -12.84
C ARG A 25 -13.19 5.83 -13.52
N ASN A 26 -13.95 5.59 -14.58
CA ASN A 26 -13.70 4.48 -15.50
C ASN A 26 -12.79 4.95 -16.65
N LYS A 27 -11.57 4.44 -16.72
CA LYS A 27 -10.61 4.74 -17.81
C LYS A 27 -10.61 3.69 -18.94
N GLY A 28 -11.71 2.95 -19.08
CA GLY A 28 -11.92 1.96 -20.14
C GLY A 28 -11.58 0.53 -19.76
N ALA A 29 -11.08 0.29 -18.54
CA ALA A 29 -10.75 -1.03 -18.03
C ALA A 29 -11.51 -1.40 -16.75
N GLY A 30 -12.47 -0.60 -16.31
CA GLY A 30 -13.17 -0.76 -15.04
C GLY A 30 -13.20 0.53 -14.24
N GLU A 31 -14.13 0.63 -13.29
CA GLU A 31 -14.22 1.76 -12.37
C GLU A 31 -13.15 1.67 -11.30
N VAL A 32 -12.53 2.81 -11.00
CA VAL A 32 -11.61 3.01 -9.88
C VAL A 32 -12.27 4.00 -8.93
N ASP A 33 -12.31 3.68 -7.63
CA ASP A 33 -13.07 4.46 -6.65
C ASP A 33 -12.54 5.89 -6.54
N VAL A 34 -11.22 6.05 -6.41
CA VAL A 34 -10.56 7.36 -6.37
C VAL A 34 -9.23 7.31 -7.09
N ILE A 35 -8.88 8.35 -7.84
CA ILE A 35 -7.57 8.55 -8.43
C ILE A 35 -6.98 9.84 -7.89
N TRP A 36 -5.79 9.76 -7.30
CA TRP A 36 -4.97 10.92 -7.01
C TRP A 36 -3.99 11.14 -8.16
N ARG A 37 -3.98 12.36 -8.67
CA ARG A 37 -3.04 12.82 -9.69
C ARG A 37 -2.03 13.76 -9.04
N MET A 38 -0.84 13.22 -8.81
CA MET A 38 0.24 13.91 -8.13
C MET A 38 1.22 14.50 -9.12
N ASN A 39 1.43 15.81 -9.05
CA ASN A 39 2.48 16.50 -9.79
C ASN A 39 3.68 16.75 -8.85
N LEU A 40 4.66 15.85 -8.88
CA LEU A 40 5.86 15.97 -8.03
C LEU A 40 6.85 17.03 -8.54
N HIS A 41 6.85 17.32 -9.85
CA HIS A 41 7.72 18.31 -10.46
C HIS A 41 7.18 18.70 -11.85
N PRO A 42 7.19 19.99 -12.24
CA PRO A 42 6.64 20.45 -13.52
C PRO A 42 7.22 19.76 -14.77
N GLY A 43 8.44 19.24 -14.68
CA GLY A 43 9.13 18.53 -15.74
C GLY A 43 8.95 17.00 -15.74
N LEU A 44 8.19 16.45 -14.79
CA LEU A 44 7.91 15.02 -14.71
C LEU A 44 6.44 14.74 -15.08
N PRO A 45 6.15 13.56 -15.64
CA PRO A 45 4.76 13.14 -15.81
C PRO A 45 4.06 13.06 -14.46
N ASN A 46 2.75 13.35 -14.44
CA ASN A 46 1.95 13.19 -13.25
C ASN A 46 1.90 11.71 -12.86
N LEU A 47 2.03 11.45 -11.57
CA LEU A 47 1.86 10.12 -11.00
C LEU A 47 0.37 9.92 -10.71
N ASN A 48 -0.23 8.88 -11.30
CA ASN A 48 -1.61 8.49 -11.06
C ASN A 48 -1.64 7.35 -10.05
N VAL A 49 -2.14 7.62 -8.85
CA VAL A 49 -2.33 6.64 -7.80
C VAL A 49 -3.82 6.33 -7.71
N GLY A 50 -4.22 5.09 -7.99
CA GLY A 50 -5.61 4.67 -7.80
C GLY A 50 -5.83 4.03 -6.46
N PHE A 51 -7.04 4.21 -5.94
CA PHE A 51 -7.49 3.68 -4.67
C PHE A 51 -8.72 2.82 -4.89
N TYR A 52 -8.78 1.74 -4.12
CA TYR A 52 -9.97 0.93 -3.94
C TYR A 52 -10.31 0.85 -2.46
N ALA A 53 -11.55 1.18 -2.12
CA ALA A 53 -12.11 1.08 -0.78
C ALA A 53 -12.70 -0.32 -0.59
N ILE A 54 -12.02 -1.14 0.22
CA ILE A 54 -12.39 -2.53 0.48
C ILE A 54 -13.05 -2.64 1.85
N SER A 55 -14.16 -3.37 1.94
CA SER A 55 -14.86 -3.63 3.20
C SER A 55 -15.08 -5.13 3.44
N GLU A 56 -15.37 -5.51 4.70
CA GLU A 56 -15.53 -6.89 5.16
C GLU A 56 -16.61 -7.63 4.38
N GLU A 57 -17.63 -6.91 3.88
CA GLU A 57 -18.71 -7.48 3.08
C GLU A 57 -18.22 -8.05 1.73
N ASP A 58 -17.06 -7.61 1.24
CA ASP A 58 -16.62 -7.89 -0.13
C ASP A 58 -15.95 -9.27 -0.31
N GLN A 59 -15.77 -10.09 0.75
CA GLN A 59 -15.17 -11.45 0.72
C GLN A 59 -14.17 -11.67 -0.43
N ILE A 60 -13.09 -10.89 -0.44
CA ILE A 60 -12.17 -10.85 -1.59
C ILE A 60 -11.30 -12.10 -1.67
N ASP A 61 -11.29 -12.73 -2.84
CA ASP A 61 -10.39 -13.82 -3.18
C ASP A 61 -9.29 -13.40 -4.18
N ILE A 62 -8.47 -14.36 -4.63
CA ILE A 62 -7.40 -14.09 -5.61
C ILE A 62 -7.96 -13.60 -6.95
N PRO A 63 -8.96 -14.26 -7.59
CA PRO A 63 -9.63 -13.73 -8.77
C PRO A 63 -10.08 -12.27 -8.64
N ASP A 64 -10.80 -11.92 -7.57
CA ASP A 64 -11.29 -10.56 -7.35
C ASP A 64 -10.14 -9.55 -7.21
N LEU A 65 -9.12 -9.90 -6.42
CA LEU A 65 -7.92 -9.09 -6.27
C LEU A 65 -7.20 -8.88 -7.60
N THR A 66 -7.06 -9.94 -8.40
CA THR A 66 -6.41 -9.85 -9.72
C THR A 66 -7.21 -9.01 -10.70
N ASP A 67 -8.54 -9.04 -10.64
CA ASP A 67 -9.39 -8.18 -11.45
C ASP A 67 -9.19 -6.72 -11.06
N LEU A 68 -9.28 -6.35 -9.78
CA LEU A 68 -9.04 -4.99 -9.29
C LEU A 68 -7.66 -4.45 -9.70
N ILE A 69 -6.63 -5.29 -9.57
CA ILE A 69 -5.27 -4.96 -10.00
C ILE A 69 -5.19 -4.79 -11.51
N GLY A 70 -5.80 -5.69 -12.27
CA GLY A 70 -5.87 -5.65 -13.72
C GLY A 70 -6.54 -4.37 -14.23
N ARG A 71 -7.68 -4.00 -13.64
CA ARG A 71 -8.39 -2.74 -13.92
C ARG A 71 -7.47 -1.54 -13.75
N GLY A 72 -6.70 -1.51 -12.66
CA GLY A 72 -5.79 -0.41 -12.40
C GLY A 72 -4.59 -0.36 -13.34
N ALA A 73 -3.95 -1.51 -13.61
CA ALA A 73 -2.84 -1.61 -14.55
C ALA A 73 -3.25 -1.21 -15.98
N LEU A 74 -4.42 -1.68 -16.43
CA LEU A 74 -4.98 -1.35 -17.75
C LEU A 74 -5.49 0.09 -17.84
N SER A 75 -5.82 0.72 -16.71
CA SER A 75 -6.20 2.14 -16.61
C SER A 75 -4.99 3.09 -16.58
N ALA A 76 -3.78 2.58 -16.84
CA ALA A 76 -2.51 3.33 -16.81
C ALA A 76 -2.26 4.03 -15.47
N LEU A 77 -2.61 3.37 -14.37
CA LEU A 77 -2.23 3.80 -13.03
C LEU A 77 -0.79 3.38 -12.74
N ASP A 78 -0.04 4.24 -12.06
CA ASP A 78 1.34 3.98 -11.67
C ASP A 78 1.44 3.18 -10.37
N ARG A 79 0.42 3.31 -9.51
CA ARG A 79 0.32 2.64 -8.21
C ARG A 79 -1.14 2.35 -7.90
N LEU A 80 -1.38 1.24 -7.21
CA LEU A 80 -2.67 0.92 -6.60
C LEU A 80 -2.56 0.90 -5.08
N VAL A 81 -3.59 1.42 -4.42
CA VAL A 81 -3.73 1.41 -2.97
C VAL A 81 -5.08 0.77 -2.60
N PHE A 82 -5.04 -0.33 -1.87
CA PHE A 82 -6.23 -0.89 -1.22
C PHE A 82 -6.34 -0.27 0.16
N VAL A 83 -7.49 0.33 0.46
CA VAL A 83 -7.79 0.89 1.78
C VAL A 83 -8.85 0.02 2.44
N THR A 84 -8.57 -0.43 3.65
CA THR A 84 -9.46 -1.30 4.43
C THR A 84 -9.96 -0.61 5.70
N ASP A 85 -11.09 -1.07 6.23
CA ASP A 85 -11.65 -0.56 7.49
C ASP A 85 -10.81 -1.03 8.69
N THR A 86 -10.32 -2.27 8.66
CA THR A 86 -9.61 -2.92 9.77
C THR A 86 -8.19 -3.36 9.40
N GLU A 87 -7.35 -3.57 10.42
CA GLU A 87 -6.02 -4.18 10.23
C GLU A 87 -6.12 -5.66 9.84
N GLU A 88 -7.16 -6.37 10.28
CA GLU A 88 -7.34 -7.79 9.96
C GLU A 88 -7.55 -8.00 8.45
N GLU A 89 -8.38 -7.16 7.82
CA GLU A 89 -8.58 -7.17 6.37
C GLU A 89 -7.32 -6.81 5.61
N LYS A 90 -6.56 -5.84 6.12
CA LYS A 90 -5.28 -5.47 5.52
C LYS A 90 -4.30 -6.64 5.54
N GLU A 91 -4.19 -7.37 6.65
CA GLU A 91 -3.35 -8.56 6.75
C GLU A 91 -3.84 -9.67 5.81
N MET A 92 -5.16 -9.84 5.67
CA MET A 92 -5.75 -10.76 4.70
C MET A 92 -5.37 -10.40 3.26
N ILE A 93 -5.56 -9.16 2.82
CA ILE A 93 -5.24 -8.72 1.46
C ILE A 93 -3.73 -8.79 1.22
N ASN A 94 -2.90 -8.40 2.20
CA ASN A 94 -1.44 -8.59 2.11
C ASN A 94 -1.09 -10.07 1.95
N GLY A 95 -1.74 -10.96 2.69
CA GLY A 95 -1.58 -12.40 2.55
C GLY A 95 -1.93 -12.91 1.14
N LEU A 96 -2.97 -12.36 0.50
CA LEU A 96 -3.33 -12.69 -0.89
C LEU A 96 -2.28 -12.17 -1.90
N VAL A 97 -1.79 -10.94 -1.71
CA VAL A 97 -0.71 -10.34 -2.52
C VAL A 97 0.56 -11.19 -2.42
N GLU A 98 0.94 -11.59 -1.21
CA GLU A 98 2.10 -12.45 -0.97
C GLU A 98 1.94 -13.84 -1.59
N GLN A 99 0.75 -14.44 -1.44
CA GLN A 99 0.44 -15.73 -2.07
C GLN A 99 0.61 -15.67 -3.59
N PHE A 100 0.10 -14.60 -4.22
CA PHE A 100 0.30 -14.40 -5.66
C PHE A 100 1.79 -14.25 -6.01
N ASP A 101 2.52 -13.42 -5.27
CA ASP A 101 3.95 -13.20 -5.53
C ASP A 101 4.80 -14.47 -5.34
N ASN A 102 4.33 -15.40 -4.51
CA ASN A 102 4.96 -16.70 -4.27
C ASN A 102 4.72 -17.74 -5.39
N ILE A 103 3.77 -17.53 -6.29
CA ILE A 103 3.53 -18.41 -7.46
C ILE A 103 4.78 -18.51 -8.36
N GLY A 104 5.63 -17.49 -8.33
CA GLY A 104 6.86 -17.42 -9.12
C GLY A 104 6.60 -16.75 -10.47
N GLY A 105 7.25 -15.62 -10.70
CA GLY A 105 7.06 -14.80 -11.88
C GLY A 105 7.91 -13.54 -11.85
N ARG A 106 8.00 -12.86 -13.00
CA ARG A 106 8.64 -11.54 -13.10
C ARG A 106 7.77 -10.42 -12.55
N LEU A 107 6.44 -10.59 -12.64
CA LEU A 107 5.48 -9.66 -12.08
C LEU A 107 5.46 -9.86 -10.56
N LYS A 108 5.60 -8.76 -9.82
CA LYS A 108 5.51 -8.73 -8.38
C LYS A 108 4.50 -7.67 -7.98
N LEU A 109 3.36 -8.12 -7.45
CA LEU A 109 2.25 -7.27 -7.06
C LEU A 109 2.64 -6.35 -5.90
N ASP A 110 3.53 -6.78 -5.00
CA ASP A 110 4.08 -5.93 -3.93
C ASP A 110 4.73 -4.62 -4.46
N LYS A 111 5.21 -4.63 -5.70
CA LYS A 111 5.80 -3.45 -6.35
C LYS A 111 4.76 -2.49 -6.90
N PHE A 112 3.57 -2.95 -7.20
CA PHE A 112 2.50 -2.13 -7.80
C PHE A 112 1.44 -1.71 -6.78
N VAL A 113 1.15 -2.59 -5.83
CA VAL A 113 0.08 -2.46 -4.84
C VAL A 113 0.63 -1.94 -3.52
N THR A 114 -0.23 -1.32 -2.72
CA THR A 114 -0.01 -0.99 -1.31
C THR A 114 -1.33 -1.20 -0.59
N VAL A 115 -1.32 -1.85 0.57
CA VAL A 115 -2.51 -2.02 1.40
C VAL A 115 -2.34 -1.14 2.63
N LEU A 116 -3.36 -0.35 2.95
CA LEU A 116 -3.42 0.54 4.10
C LEU A 116 -4.74 0.32 4.84
N SER A 117 -4.72 0.48 6.15
CA SER A 117 -5.96 0.71 6.89
C SER A 117 -6.38 2.18 6.82
N GLU A 118 -7.64 2.48 7.13
CA GLU A 118 -8.13 3.86 7.27
C GLU A 118 -7.24 4.69 8.20
N ASN A 119 -6.81 4.10 9.33
CA ASN A 119 -5.92 4.77 10.28
C ASN A 119 -4.56 5.13 9.64
N GLU A 120 -3.95 4.23 8.89
CA GLU A 120 -2.68 4.52 8.21
C GLU A 120 -2.84 5.57 7.11
N LEU A 121 -3.96 5.55 6.38
CA LEU A 121 -4.26 6.57 5.36
C LEU A 121 -4.30 7.98 5.97
N LEU A 122 -4.90 8.11 7.15
CA LEU A 122 -5.06 9.39 7.84
C LEU A 122 -3.80 9.82 8.63
N THR A 123 -2.90 8.89 8.96
CA THR A 123 -1.74 9.15 9.85
C THR A 123 -0.39 9.14 9.14
N GLU A 124 -0.22 8.35 8.08
CA GLU A 124 1.08 8.09 7.42
C GLU A 124 1.43 8.83 6.11
N PRO A 125 0.67 9.79 5.53
CA PRO A 125 1.10 10.39 4.26
C PRO A 125 2.52 10.99 4.32
N GLY A 126 2.88 11.60 5.45
CA GLY A 126 4.21 12.18 5.67
C GLY A 126 5.30 11.16 6.04
N ALA A 127 5.00 10.20 6.90
CA ALA A 127 6.01 9.34 7.54
C ALA A 127 6.60 8.27 6.60
N ARG A 128 5.77 7.67 5.74
CA ARG A 128 6.19 6.63 4.78
C ARG A 128 6.86 7.22 3.53
N ALA A 129 6.36 8.35 3.04
CA ALA A 129 6.96 9.10 1.94
C ALA A 129 8.36 9.61 2.31
N GLU A 130 8.55 10.14 3.53
CA GLU A 130 9.88 10.51 4.01
C GLU A 130 10.83 9.32 4.17
N ARG A 131 10.36 8.17 4.68
CA ARG A 131 11.20 6.95 4.77
C ARG A 131 11.66 6.47 3.40
N ARG A 132 10.78 6.46 2.39
CA ARG A 132 11.13 6.09 1.01
C ARG A 132 12.03 7.14 0.35
N ALA A 133 11.79 8.44 0.56
CA ALA A 133 12.64 9.51 0.07
C ALA A 133 14.03 9.52 0.74
N ARG A 134 14.15 9.12 2.02
CA ARG A 134 15.43 8.91 2.71
C ARG A 134 16.19 7.71 2.15
N THR A 135 15.48 6.62 1.85
CA THR A 135 16.07 5.43 1.20
C THR A 135 16.59 5.75 -0.21
N MET A 136 15.83 6.53 -1.00
CA MET A 136 16.25 7.02 -2.32
C MET A 136 17.42 8.01 -2.26
N ARG A 137 17.58 8.75 -1.15
CA ARG A 137 18.71 9.67 -0.90
C ARG A 137 19.95 8.98 -0.33
N GLY A 138 19.93 7.65 -0.17
CA GLY A 138 21.06 6.88 0.36
C GLY A 138 21.23 6.98 1.88
N GLU A 139 20.27 7.55 2.60
CA GLU A 139 20.29 7.64 4.06
C GLU A 139 19.72 6.34 4.65
N GLN A 140 20.59 5.38 4.98
CA GLN A 140 20.19 4.18 5.70
C GLN A 140 19.73 4.53 7.13
N PRO A 141 18.58 4.00 7.60
CA PRO A 141 18.24 4.08 9.01
C PRO A 141 19.29 3.30 9.82
N ALA A 142 19.79 3.92 10.90
CA ALA A 142 20.80 3.35 11.77
C ALA A 142 20.41 1.93 12.18
N HIS A 143 21.21 0.96 11.74
CA HIS A 143 21.09 -0.44 12.09
C HIS A 143 21.11 -0.55 13.62
N ARG A 144 19.93 -0.76 14.25
CA ARG A 144 19.89 -1.22 15.63
C ARG A 144 20.59 -2.57 15.63
N ARG A 145 21.83 -2.59 16.10
CA ARG A 145 22.59 -3.82 16.34
C ARG A 145 21.67 -4.77 17.13
N PRO A 146 21.53 -6.04 16.73
CA PRO A 146 20.82 -6.99 17.57
C PRO A 146 21.50 -7.05 18.95
N PRO A 147 20.73 -7.24 20.03
CA PRO A 147 21.32 -7.35 21.36
C PRO A 147 22.33 -8.50 21.35
N ARG A 148 23.56 -8.20 21.80
CA ARG A 148 24.62 -9.19 22.00
C ARG A 148 24.05 -10.32 22.87
N THR A 149 23.94 -11.52 22.32
CA THR A 149 23.70 -12.73 23.11
C THR A 149 24.82 -12.86 24.13
N VAL A 150 24.51 -12.57 25.40
CA VAL A 150 25.40 -12.83 26.52
C VAL A 150 25.49 -14.35 26.66
N ARG A 151 26.61 -14.94 26.21
CA ARG A 151 26.93 -16.33 26.51
C ARG A 151 27.08 -16.46 28.03
N LEU A 152 26.09 -17.05 28.69
CA LEU A 152 26.19 -17.50 30.07
C LEU A 152 27.32 -18.53 30.16
N ARG A 153 28.41 -18.17 30.85
CA ARG A 153 29.45 -19.11 31.30
C ARG A 153 28.76 -20.15 32.20
N GLN A 154 28.64 -21.39 31.73
CA GLN A 154 28.44 -22.50 32.65
C GLN A 154 29.73 -22.69 33.46
N LYS A 155 29.60 -22.64 34.79
CA LYS A 155 30.67 -22.98 35.73
C LYS A 155 30.81 -24.51 35.77
N PRO A 156 32.04 -25.05 35.83
CA PRO A 156 32.24 -26.47 36.06
C PRO A 156 31.86 -26.83 37.50
N HIS A 157 30.97 -27.81 37.68
CA HIS A 157 30.86 -28.55 38.93
C HIS A 157 31.80 -29.75 38.81
N GLY A 158 32.87 -29.75 39.61
CA GLY A 158 33.63 -30.94 39.89
C GLY A 158 32.97 -31.74 41.01
N VAL A 159 32.97 -33.05 40.84
CA VAL A 159 33.24 -34.05 41.89
C VAL A 159 34.16 -35.08 41.26
#